data_AF-A0A101TWV4-F1
#
_entry.id   AF-A0A101TWV4-F1
#
_cell.length_a   1.000
_cell.length_b   1.000
_cell.length_c   1.000
_cell.angle_alpha   90.00
_cell.angle_beta   90.00
_cell.angle_gamma   90.00
#
_symmetry.space_group_name_H-M   'P 1'
#
loop_
_entity.id
_entity.type
_entity.pdbx_description
1 polymer ?
#
loop_
_entity_poly.entity_id
_entity_poly.type
_entity_poly.pdbx_seq_one_letter_code
_entity_poly.pdbx_strand_id
1 'polypeptide(L)'
;MPENACAVQRQVGPVGDPSPQTCLQVARQAANLAVTAADDAMTAACHSRAGAAARLEAVMHAAHKEAVEAEKWADRAEQYADDPTMPSNALLHCAREAVDHAVRAQSAAGVETTATDLRAELERKLTTAEYAERETERRREEAEREAEERAATGMDRENRDRAARNRYLAEGHVAELGWTAGHVRVLEAAESARLYWRDGRARQAARHGVWNGGRWISRERTQALFAARFLAAVRQEDGTRVLTPTPMGQAALELARLHPAGLHDSDQAAYEARFARVRRRHKRRDDQKAAARVLPPLDSIALKLYRKPLLLTEQQARAERDAVDRWEDEGGYCPAVKAPHPATTPAEPPPAPTSSWSGAKSAVQPALW
;
A
#
# COMPACT_ATOMS: atom_id res chain seq x y z
N MET A 1 18.88 -61.47 11.06
CA MET A 1 18.46 -60.40 10.13
C MET A 1 17.30 -59.67 10.80
N PRO A 2 17.39 -58.35 10.98
CA PRO A 2 16.84 -57.67 12.15
C PRO A 2 15.40 -57.17 11.97
N GLU A 3 14.76 -56.97 13.13
CA GLU A 3 13.46 -56.38 13.36
C GLU A 3 13.45 -54.91 12.90
N ASN A 4 12.61 -54.60 11.90
CA ASN A 4 12.30 -53.21 11.53
C ASN A 4 11.22 -52.69 12.49
N ALA A 5 11.66 -52.18 13.63
CA ALA A 5 10.84 -51.28 14.44
C ALA A 5 10.59 -50.00 13.64
N CYS A 6 9.33 -49.77 13.25
CA CYS A 6 8.88 -48.47 12.75
C CYS A 6 9.16 -47.43 13.84
N ALA A 7 10.24 -46.66 13.66
CA ALA A 7 10.48 -45.44 14.39
C ALA A 7 9.30 -44.51 14.11
N VAL A 8 8.38 -44.40 15.06
CA VAL A 8 7.41 -43.32 15.13
C VAL A 8 8.23 -42.06 15.32
N GLN A 9 8.52 -41.39 14.19
CA GLN A 9 9.00 -40.02 14.21
C GLN A 9 7.92 -39.20 14.92
N ARG A 10 8.15 -38.90 16.20
CA ARG A 10 7.49 -37.78 16.88
C ARG A 10 7.83 -36.55 16.06
N GLN A 11 6.94 -36.18 15.15
CA GLN A 11 6.97 -34.87 14.51
C GLN A 11 6.81 -33.86 15.65
N VAL A 12 7.93 -33.25 16.03
CA VAL A 12 7.94 -32.14 16.97
C VAL A 12 7.29 -30.98 16.23
N GLY A 13 6.02 -30.71 16.54
CA GLY A 13 5.32 -29.52 16.06
C GLY A 13 6.08 -28.25 16.44
N PRO A 14 5.90 -27.16 15.68
CA PRO A 14 6.48 -25.86 16.01
C PRO A 14 6.09 -25.44 17.43
N VAL A 15 7.01 -24.77 18.14
CA VAL A 15 6.77 -24.23 19.48
C VAL A 15 5.64 -23.20 19.36
N GLY A 16 4.42 -23.62 19.69
CA GLY A 16 3.29 -22.71 19.78
C GLY A 16 3.40 -21.95 21.09
N ASP A 17 3.49 -20.63 21.02
CA ASP A 17 3.47 -19.79 22.22
C ASP A 17 2.14 -19.98 22.96
N PRO A 18 2.15 -20.12 24.30
CA PRO A 18 0.95 -20.26 25.11
C PRO A 18 0.00 -19.08 24.87
N SER A 19 -1.30 -19.32 25.09
CA SER A 19 -2.30 -18.28 24.90
C SER A 19 -2.02 -17.09 25.85
N PRO A 20 -2.35 -15.85 25.46
CA PRO A 20 -2.27 -14.68 26.35
C PRO A 20 -2.93 -14.93 27.71
N GLN A 21 -4.07 -15.63 27.69
CA GLN A 21 -4.85 -15.98 28.87
C GLN A 21 -4.11 -16.96 29.78
N THR A 22 -3.42 -17.95 29.21
CA THR A 22 -2.56 -18.88 29.94
C THR A 22 -1.38 -18.14 30.58
N CYS A 23 -0.72 -17.23 29.86
CA CYS A 23 0.37 -16.41 30.41
C CYS A 23 -0.10 -15.58 31.62
N LEU A 24 -1.27 -14.95 31.53
CA LEU A 24 -1.86 -14.18 32.63
C LEU A 24 -2.20 -15.05 33.84
N GLN A 25 -2.82 -16.22 33.60
CA GLN A 25 -3.15 -17.17 34.66
C GLN A 25 -1.89 -17.66 35.39
N VAL A 26 -0.87 -18.07 34.65
CA VAL A 26 0.41 -18.52 35.21
C VAL A 26 1.11 -17.41 35.98
N ALA A 27 1.16 -16.18 35.45
CA ALA A 27 1.80 -15.05 36.13
C ALA A 27 1.13 -14.75 37.49
N ARG A 28 -0.22 -14.72 37.53
CA ARG A 28 -0.99 -14.53 38.77
C ARG A 28 -0.79 -15.68 39.75
N GLN A 29 -0.81 -16.91 39.27
CA GLN A 29 -0.61 -18.09 40.12
C GLN A 29 0.80 -18.13 40.71
N ALA A 30 1.82 -17.75 39.93
CA ALA A 30 3.18 -17.62 40.41
C ALA A 30 3.31 -16.55 41.51
N ALA A 31 2.73 -15.36 41.31
CA ALA A 31 2.71 -14.32 42.33
C ALA A 31 2.04 -14.80 43.63
N ASN A 32 0.89 -15.47 43.55
CA ASN A 32 0.20 -16.02 44.73
C ASN A 32 1.06 -17.05 45.49
N LEU A 33 1.75 -17.94 44.76
CA LEU A 33 2.68 -18.91 45.38
C LEU A 33 3.86 -18.22 46.06
N ALA A 34 4.38 -17.15 45.47
CA ALA A 34 5.48 -16.37 46.05
C ALA A 34 5.07 -15.66 47.35
N VAL A 35 3.88 -15.04 47.36
CA VAL A 35 3.29 -14.39 48.54
C VAL A 35 3.05 -15.40 49.66
N THR A 36 2.47 -16.55 49.33
CA THR A 36 2.24 -17.63 50.31
C THR A 36 3.56 -18.07 50.97
N ALA A 37 4.62 -18.25 50.18
CA ALA A 37 5.94 -18.61 50.71
C ALA A 37 6.54 -17.50 51.60
N ALA A 38 6.33 -16.22 51.26
CA ALA A 38 6.76 -15.11 52.09
C ALA A 38 5.98 -15.03 53.42
N ASP A 39 4.68 -15.28 53.40
CA ASP A 39 3.82 -15.33 54.58
C ASP A 39 4.19 -16.50 55.52
N ASP A 40 4.51 -17.66 54.97
CA ASP A 40 5.02 -18.82 55.73
C ASP A 40 6.36 -18.48 56.41
N ALA A 41 7.28 -17.84 55.69
CA ALA A 41 8.56 -17.39 56.23
C ALA A 41 8.39 -16.33 57.34
N MET A 42 7.46 -15.39 57.16
CA MET A 42 7.10 -14.40 58.17
C MET A 42 6.51 -15.06 59.41
N THR A 43 5.59 -16.00 59.23
CA THR A 43 4.99 -16.77 60.32
C THR A 43 6.07 -17.54 61.09
N ALA A 44 7.01 -18.19 60.40
CA ALA A 44 8.13 -18.88 61.02
C ALA A 44 9.05 -17.94 61.83
N ALA A 45 9.32 -16.74 61.33
CA ALA A 45 10.09 -15.73 62.03
C ALA A 45 9.37 -15.24 63.31
N CYS A 46 8.06 -14.97 63.23
CA CYS A 46 7.25 -14.53 64.37
C CYS A 46 7.16 -15.58 65.51
N HIS A 47 7.28 -16.87 65.21
CA HIS A 47 7.22 -17.94 66.21
C HIS A 47 8.60 -18.36 66.76
N SER A 48 9.68 -17.70 66.33
CA SER A 48 11.06 -18.02 66.73
C SER A 48 11.37 -17.64 68.19
N ARG A 49 12.10 -18.51 68.90
CA ARG A 49 12.71 -18.18 70.20
C ARG A 49 14.16 -17.75 69.99
N ALA A 50 14.59 -16.75 70.76
CA ALA A 50 15.79 -15.88 70.61
C ALA A 50 17.10 -16.40 69.97
N GLY A 51 17.34 -17.71 69.87
CA GLY A 51 18.55 -18.29 69.29
C GLY A 51 18.60 -18.32 67.75
N ALA A 52 17.46 -18.21 67.05
CA ALA A 52 17.39 -18.32 65.58
C ALA A 52 16.79 -17.09 64.87
N ALA A 53 16.51 -16.01 65.60
CA ALA A 53 15.78 -14.84 65.10
C ALA A 53 16.42 -14.19 63.85
N ALA A 54 17.72 -13.86 63.91
CA ALA A 54 18.40 -13.17 62.81
C ALA A 54 18.44 -13.99 61.50
N ARG A 55 18.53 -15.32 61.58
CA ARG A 55 18.51 -16.19 60.41
C ARG A 55 17.11 -16.24 59.78
N LEU A 56 16.07 -16.33 60.61
CA LEU A 56 14.69 -16.38 60.13
C LEU A 56 14.20 -15.02 59.60
N GLU A 57 14.66 -13.92 60.19
CA GLU A 57 14.45 -12.56 59.64
C GLU A 57 15.10 -12.40 58.27
N ALA A 58 16.33 -12.90 58.08
CA ALA A 58 17.00 -12.87 56.78
C ALA A 58 16.24 -13.70 55.72
N VAL A 59 15.71 -14.86 56.11
CA VAL A 59 14.86 -15.72 55.26
C VAL A 59 13.56 -15.01 54.89
N MET A 60 12.87 -14.41 55.87
CA MET A 60 11.66 -13.62 55.66
C MET A 60 11.90 -12.47 54.67
N HIS A 61 12.97 -11.67 54.87
CA HIS A 61 13.29 -10.56 53.97
C HIS A 61 13.65 -11.04 52.55
N ALA A 62 14.38 -12.15 52.42
CA ALA A 62 14.71 -12.72 51.13
C ALA A 62 13.46 -13.23 50.39
N ALA A 63 12.58 -13.97 51.07
CA ALA A 63 11.34 -14.47 50.48
C ALA A 63 10.39 -13.32 50.10
N HIS A 64 10.22 -12.33 50.98
CA HIS A 64 9.38 -11.16 50.72
C HIS A 64 9.88 -10.34 49.53
N LYS A 65 11.19 -10.12 49.41
CA LYS A 65 11.77 -9.39 48.27
C LYS A 65 11.42 -10.06 46.93
N GLU A 66 11.55 -11.39 46.85
CA GLU A 66 11.25 -12.13 45.63
C GLU A 66 9.73 -12.19 45.36
N ALA A 67 8.89 -12.24 46.40
CA ALA A 67 7.43 -12.15 46.26
C ALA A 67 6.99 -10.81 45.63
N VAL A 68 7.55 -9.68 46.08
CA VAL A 68 7.27 -8.36 45.52
C VAL A 68 7.66 -8.27 44.03
N GLU A 69 8.79 -8.87 43.63
CA GLU A 69 9.15 -8.91 42.21
C GLU A 69 8.21 -9.84 41.40
N ALA A 70 7.76 -10.96 41.96
CA ALA A 70 6.78 -11.84 41.31
C ALA A 70 5.44 -11.12 41.07
N GLU A 71 4.91 -10.41 42.07
CA GLU A 71 3.70 -9.58 41.94
C GLU A 71 3.87 -8.50 40.87
N LYS A 72 4.99 -7.77 40.91
CA LYS A 72 5.29 -6.73 39.92
C LYS A 72 5.32 -7.25 38.48
N TRP A 73 5.81 -8.47 38.26
CA TRP A 73 5.79 -9.09 36.93
C TRP A 73 4.40 -9.58 36.53
N ALA A 74 3.58 -10.04 37.49
CA ALA A 74 2.18 -10.36 37.24
C ALA A 74 1.35 -9.11 36.87
N ASP A 75 1.49 -8.01 37.63
CA ASP A 75 0.86 -6.72 37.34
C ASP A 75 1.27 -6.19 35.96
N ARG A 76 2.56 -6.34 35.61
CA ARG A 76 3.06 -5.95 34.29
C ARG A 76 2.48 -6.81 33.17
N ALA A 77 2.24 -8.10 33.40
CA ALA A 77 1.57 -8.95 32.44
C ALA A 77 0.14 -8.46 32.18
N GLU A 78 -0.60 -8.04 33.20
CA GLU A 78 -1.94 -7.46 33.05
C GLU A 78 -1.91 -6.17 32.23
N GLN A 79 -1.00 -5.25 32.56
CA GLN A 79 -0.82 -4.00 31.81
C GLN A 79 -0.51 -4.26 30.33
N TYR A 80 0.28 -5.29 30.03
CA TYR A 80 0.65 -5.65 28.67
C TYR A 80 -0.44 -6.40 27.91
N ALA A 81 -1.40 -7.00 28.60
CA ALA A 81 -2.56 -7.62 27.93
C ALA A 81 -3.50 -6.56 27.34
N ASP A 82 -3.58 -5.40 27.99
CA ASP A 82 -4.45 -4.28 27.57
C ASP A 82 -3.77 -3.35 26.56
N ASP A 83 -2.46 -3.49 26.32
CA ASP A 83 -1.70 -2.62 25.41
C ASP A 83 -1.54 -3.24 24.01
N PRO A 84 -2.22 -2.70 22.97
CA PRO A 84 -2.15 -3.22 21.61
C PRO A 84 -0.80 -2.98 20.91
N THR A 85 0.08 -2.18 21.51
CA THR A 85 1.41 -1.86 20.94
C THR A 85 2.51 -2.80 21.40
N MET A 86 2.23 -3.66 22.39
CA MET A 86 3.23 -4.56 22.96
C MET A 86 3.54 -5.75 22.04
N PRO A 87 4.81 -6.20 21.98
CA PRO A 87 5.18 -7.35 21.16
C PRO A 87 4.55 -8.63 21.70
N SER A 88 4.21 -9.56 20.81
CA SER A 88 3.44 -10.77 21.14
C SER A 88 4.12 -11.68 22.18
N ASN A 89 5.43 -11.57 22.36
CA ASN A 89 6.21 -12.34 23.35
C ASN A 89 6.33 -11.66 24.73
N ALA A 90 5.84 -10.43 24.89
CA ALA A 90 5.94 -9.68 26.13
C ALA A 90 5.22 -10.39 27.30
N LEU A 91 4.02 -10.90 27.05
CA LEU A 91 3.22 -11.63 28.04
C LEU A 91 3.91 -12.92 28.50
N LEU A 92 4.49 -13.68 27.56
CA LEU A 92 5.24 -14.90 27.87
C LEU A 92 6.49 -14.59 28.70
N HIS A 93 7.19 -13.50 28.39
CA HIS A 93 8.34 -13.05 29.16
C HIS A 93 7.93 -12.69 30.61
N CYS A 94 6.88 -11.90 30.80
CA CYS A 94 6.39 -11.53 32.12
C CYS A 94 5.97 -12.76 32.94
N ALA A 95 5.28 -13.72 32.33
CA ALA A 95 4.89 -14.96 33.01
C ALA A 95 6.10 -15.79 33.44
N ARG A 96 7.16 -15.88 32.61
CA ARG A 96 8.40 -16.58 32.98
C ARG A 96 9.12 -15.91 34.15
N GLU A 97 9.27 -14.59 34.12
CA GLU A 97 9.90 -13.84 35.22
C GLU A 97 9.12 -13.98 36.53
N ALA A 98 7.77 -13.92 36.48
CA ALA A 98 6.93 -14.15 37.66
C ALA A 98 7.16 -15.54 38.26
N VAL A 99 7.22 -16.58 37.42
CA VAL A 99 7.52 -17.96 37.86
C VAL A 99 8.94 -18.08 38.44
N ASP A 100 9.93 -17.46 37.82
CA ASP A 100 11.31 -17.49 38.30
C ASP A 100 11.47 -16.84 39.67
N HIS A 101 10.78 -15.73 39.92
CA HIS A 101 10.75 -15.07 41.22
C HIS A 101 9.96 -15.88 42.25
N ALA A 102 8.86 -16.53 41.87
CA ALA A 102 8.12 -17.42 42.75
C ALA A 102 8.96 -18.62 43.23
N VAL A 103 9.73 -19.24 42.33
CA VAL A 103 10.66 -20.33 42.68
C VAL A 103 11.75 -19.85 43.65
N ARG A 104 12.28 -18.63 43.46
CA ARG A 104 13.26 -18.03 44.37
C ARG A 104 12.66 -17.71 45.73
N ALA A 105 11.42 -17.21 45.79
CA ALA A 105 10.70 -16.97 47.04
C ALA A 105 10.49 -18.27 47.83
N GLN A 106 10.02 -19.33 47.17
CA GLN A 106 9.83 -20.66 47.77
C GLN A 106 11.15 -21.25 48.27
N SER A 107 12.21 -21.14 47.46
CA SER A 107 13.55 -21.61 47.84
C SER A 107 14.11 -20.84 49.04
N ALA A 108 13.90 -19.52 49.10
CA ALA A 108 14.35 -18.68 50.21
C ALA A 108 13.60 -19.00 51.51
N ALA A 109 12.28 -19.21 51.43
CA ALA A 109 11.44 -19.63 52.55
C ALA A 109 11.74 -21.05 53.04
N GLY A 110 12.40 -21.88 52.22
CA GLY A 110 12.70 -23.27 52.52
C GLY A 110 11.50 -24.20 52.36
N VAL A 111 10.52 -23.82 51.53
CA VAL A 111 9.33 -24.62 51.20
C VAL A 111 9.53 -25.35 49.86
N GLU A 112 8.67 -26.33 49.58
CA GLU A 112 8.71 -27.06 48.30
C GLU A 112 8.48 -26.12 47.11
N THR A 113 9.28 -26.26 46.06
CA THR A 113 9.29 -25.38 44.88
C THR A 113 8.23 -25.76 43.84
N THR A 114 6.96 -25.71 44.24
CA THR A 114 5.81 -26.06 43.38
C THR A 114 5.63 -25.10 42.19
N ALA A 115 6.17 -23.88 42.25
CA ALA A 115 6.13 -22.93 41.14
C ALA A 115 6.91 -23.44 39.90
N THR A 116 7.79 -24.43 40.04
CA THR A 116 8.49 -25.04 38.90
C THR A 116 7.55 -25.75 37.93
N ASP A 117 6.42 -26.28 38.39
CA ASP A 117 5.42 -26.95 37.54
C ASP A 117 4.73 -25.96 36.58
N LEU A 118 4.62 -24.69 36.98
CA LEU A 118 4.08 -23.62 36.13
C LEU A 118 4.98 -23.33 34.92
N ARG A 119 6.29 -23.62 34.99
CA ARG A 119 7.16 -23.52 33.81
C ARG A 119 6.76 -24.54 32.75
N ALA A 120 6.37 -25.75 33.16
CA ALA A 120 5.93 -26.79 32.25
C ALA A 120 4.61 -26.43 31.55
N GLU A 121 3.74 -25.65 32.19
CA GLU A 121 2.52 -25.13 31.59
C GLU A 121 2.80 -24.06 30.51
N LEU A 122 3.78 -23.18 30.75
CA LEU A 122 4.22 -22.19 29.76
C LEU A 122 4.97 -22.83 28.57
N GLU A 123 5.63 -23.96 28.80
CA GLU A 123 6.36 -24.72 27.78
C GLU A 123 5.52 -25.81 27.11
N ARG A 124 4.24 -25.94 27.49
CA ARG A 124 3.32 -26.89 26.87
C ARG A 124 3.21 -26.58 25.38
N LYS A 125 3.55 -27.56 24.56
CA LYS A 125 3.33 -27.50 23.11
C LYS A 125 1.83 -27.56 22.82
N LEU A 126 1.33 -26.58 22.07
CA LEU A 126 -0.01 -26.64 21.48
C LEU A 126 -0.14 -27.91 20.64
N THR A 127 -1.31 -28.55 20.73
CA THR A 127 -1.65 -29.66 19.83
C THR A 127 -1.83 -29.15 18.40
N THR A 128 -1.68 -30.04 17.43
CA THR A 128 -1.90 -29.69 16.01
C THR A 128 -3.33 -29.20 15.74
N ALA A 129 -4.30 -29.70 16.51
CA ALA A 129 -5.70 -29.28 16.44
C ALA A 129 -5.89 -27.84 16.96
N GLU A 130 -5.37 -27.51 18.14
CA GLU A 130 -5.45 -26.16 18.72
C GLU A 130 -4.73 -25.13 17.82
N TYR A 131 -3.62 -25.51 17.19
CA TYR A 131 -2.94 -24.65 16.21
C TYR A 131 -3.81 -24.41 14.97
N ALA A 132 -4.47 -25.45 14.45
CA ALA A 132 -5.34 -25.33 13.29
C ALA A 132 -6.56 -24.44 13.58
N GLU A 133 -7.16 -24.57 14.76
CA GLU A 133 -8.27 -23.71 15.21
C GLU A 133 -7.85 -22.24 15.28
N ARG A 134 -6.72 -21.94 15.94
CA ARG A 134 -6.18 -20.58 16.04
C ARG A 134 -5.85 -19.99 14.67
N GLU A 135 -5.30 -20.79 13.77
CA GLU A 135 -5.02 -20.37 12.40
C GLU A 135 -6.32 -20.09 11.62
N THR A 136 -7.39 -20.85 11.87
CA THR A 136 -8.70 -20.59 11.25
C THR A 136 -9.36 -19.32 11.79
N GLU A 137 -9.27 -19.06 13.08
CA GLU A 137 -9.75 -17.81 13.70
C GLU A 137 -8.99 -16.61 13.15
N ARG A 138 -7.65 -16.68 13.10
CA ARG A 138 -6.82 -15.61 12.52
C ARG A 138 -7.23 -15.31 11.08
N ARG A 139 -7.45 -16.34 10.25
CA ARG A 139 -7.90 -16.15 8.86
C ARG A 139 -9.30 -15.58 8.75
N ARG A 140 -10.21 -15.88 9.69
CA ARG A 140 -11.55 -15.28 9.75
C ARG A 140 -11.45 -13.80 10.08
N GLU A 141 -10.69 -13.44 11.11
CA GLU A 141 -10.46 -12.03 11.48
C GLU A 141 -9.79 -11.25 10.34
N GLU A 142 -8.76 -11.82 9.71
CA GLU A 142 -8.10 -11.21 8.54
C GLU A 142 -9.09 -11.02 7.38
N ALA A 143 -9.97 -12.00 7.12
CA ALA A 143 -10.97 -11.92 6.07
C ALA A 143 -12.07 -10.89 6.37
N GLU A 144 -12.51 -10.77 7.63
CA GLU A 144 -13.48 -9.77 8.07
C GLU A 144 -12.90 -8.36 7.93
N ARG A 145 -11.69 -8.12 8.44
CA ARG A 145 -10.99 -6.83 8.27
C ARG A 145 -10.83 -6.47 6.81
N GLU A 146 -10.40 -7.42 5.98
CA GLU A 146 -10.25 -7.19 4.55
C GLU A 146 -11.60 -6.90 3.86
N ALA A 147 -12.69 -7.54 4.29
CA ALA A 147 -14.03 -7.27 3.77
C ALA A 147 -14.52 -5.86 4.15
N GLU A 148 -14.29 -5.43 5.39
CA GLU A 148 -14.60 -4.08 5.86
C GLU A 148 -13.81 -3.02 5.07
N GLU A 149 -12.51 -3.23 4.90
CA GLU A 149 -11.65 -2.30 4.16
C GLU A 149 -12.00 -2.24 2.67
N ARG A 150 -12.36 -3.38 2.07
CA ARG A 150 -12.89 -3.44 0.69
C ARG A 150 -14.21 -2.69 0.57
N ALA A 151 -15.12 -2.85 1.53
CA ALA A 151 -16.39 -2.14 1.54
C ALA A 151 -16.19 -0.63 1.67
N ALA A 152 -15.23 -0.19 2.50
CA ALA A 152 -14.95 1.22 2.74
C ALA A 152 -14.27 1.92 1.54
N THR A 153 -13.36 1.24 0.86
CA THR A 153 -12.52 1.85 -0.19
C THR A 153 -12.95 1.49 -1.61
N GLY A 154 -13.72 0.42 -1.79
CA GLY A 154 -13.99 -0.19 -3.09
C GLY A 154 -12.73 -0.75 -3.77
N MET A 155 -11.66 -1.01 -3.03
CA MET A 155 -10.35 -1.46 -3.54
C MET A 155 -9.91 -2.73 -2.80
N ASP A 156 -9.18 -3.60 -3.51
CA ASP A 156 -8.41 -4.69 -2.86
C ASP A 156 -7.20 -4.14 -2.08
N ARG A 157 -6.63 -4.98 -1.22
CA ARG A 157 -5.42 -4.63 -0.44
C ARG A 157 -4.29 -4.07 -1.31
N GLU A 158 -4.00 -4.69 -2.46
CA GLU A 158 -2.93 -4.24 -3.34
C GLU A 158 -3.16 -2.83 -3.90
N ASN A 159 -4.38 -2.50 -4.32
CA ASN A 159 -4.70 -1.17 -4.82
C ASN A 159 -4.73 -0.13 -3.71
N ARG A 160 -5.10 -0.51 -2.49
CA ARG A 160 -4.95 0.37 -1.32
C ARG A 160 -3.49 0.68 -1.03
N ASP A 161 -2.62 -0.33 -1.06
CA ASP A 161 -1.17 -0.15 -0.90
C ASP A 161 -0.58 0.72 -2.03
N ARG A 162 -1.03 0.53 -3.27
CA ARG A 162 -0.66 1.39 -4.42
C ARG A 162 -1.14 2.82 -4.23
N ALA A 163 -2.38 3.03 -3.76
CA ALA A 163 -2.92 4.35 -3.49
C ALA A 163 -2.12 5.08 -2.40
N ALA A 164 -1.76 4.39 -1.32
CA ALA A 164 -0.90 4.92 -0.26
C ALA A 164 0.49 5.29 -0.80
N ARG A 165 1.11 4.39 -1.58
CA ARG A 165 2.40 4.65 -2.22
C ARG A 165 2.35 5.85 -3.18
N ASN A 166 1.28 6.00 -3.95
CA ASN A 166 1.13 7.14 -4.86
C ASN A 166 0.98 8.48 -4.12
N ARG A 167 0.32 8.50 -2.95
CA ARG A 167 0.28 9.70 -2.09
C ARG A 167 1.69 10.09 -1.63
N TYR A 168 2.46 9.12 -1.16
CA TYR A 168 3.86 9.34 -0.78
C TYR A 168 4.71 9.87 -1.96
N LEU A 169 4.54 9.29 -3.16
CA LEU A 169 5.20 9.79 -4.37
C LEU A 169 4.76 11.22 -4.74
N ALA A 170 3.49 11.55 -4.55
CA ALA A 170 2.96 12.88 -4.84
C ALA A 170 3.57 13.94 -3.92
N GLU A 171 3.64 13.67 -2.61
CA GLU A 171 4.28 14.54 -1.62
C GLU A 171 5.76 14.82 -1.97
N GLY A 172 6.50 13.79 -2.41
CA GLY A 172 7.91 13.93 -2.76
C GLY A 172 8.18 14.67 -4.09
N HIS A 173 7.31 14.52 -5.09
CA HIS A 173 7.65 14.91 -6.48
C HIS A 173 6.81 16.05 -7.07
N VAL A 174 5.63 16.39 -6.52
CA VAL A 174 4.76 17.42 -7.15
C VAL A 174 5.40 18.80 -7.13
N ALA A 175 6.04 19.20 -6.03
CA ALA A 175 6.74 20.47 -5.93
C ALA A 175 7.89 20.61 -6.95
N GLU A 176 8.47 19.47 -7.33
CA GLU A 176 9.60 19.40 -8.25
C GLU A 176 9.22 19.67 -9.70
N LEU A 177 7.97 19.43 -10.08
CA LEU A 177 7.43 19.72 -11.40
C LEU A 177 7.48 21.22 -11.72
N GLY A 178 7.52 22.07 -10.69
CA GLY A 178 7.47 23.53 -10.85
C GLY A 178 6.16 23.98 -11.48
N TRP A 179 5.07 23.26 -11.20
CA TRP A 179 3.74 23.55 -11.71
C TRP A 179 2.96 24.49 -10.81
N THR A 180 1.96 25.12 -11.41
CA THR A 180 0.93 25.91 -10.72
C THR A 180 -0.42 25.28 -11.01
N ALA A 181 -1.47 25.66 -10.27
CA ALA A 181 -2.84 25.23 -10.56
C ALA A 181 -3.27 25.52 -12.03
N GLY A 182 -2.67 26.55 -12.65
CA GLY A 182 -2.88 26.86 -14.06
C GLY A 182 -2.36 25.78 -15.02
N HIS A 183 -1.28 25.07 -14.68
CA HIS A 183 -0.74 23.97 -15.48
C HIS A 183 -1.64 22.73 -15.38
N VAL A 184 -2.13 22.43 -14.18
CA VAL A 184 -3.10 21.34 -13.94
C VAL A 184 -4.34 21.52 -14.81
N ARG A 185 -4.95 22.71 -14.82
CA ARG A 185 -6.14 23.01 -15.65
C ARG A 185 -5.92 22.79 -17.16
N VAL A 186 -4.70 23.03 -17.66
CA VAL A 186 -4.37 22.77 -19.07
C VAL A 186 -4.36 21.26 -19.34
N LEU A 187 -3.76 20.47 -18.44
CA LEU A 187 -3.73 19.02 -18.57
C LEU A 187 -5.12 18.40 -18.37
N GLU A 188 -5.97 18.92 -17.49
CA GLU A 188 -7.37 18.50 -17.37
C GLU A 188 -8.18 18.75 -18.65
N ALA A 189 -7.93 19.89 -19.32
CA ALA A 189 -8.52 20.16 -20.63
C ALA A 189 -8.02 19.19 -21.72
N ALA A 190 -6.77 18.75 -21.62
CA ALA A 190 -6.19 17.76 -22.53
C ALA A 190 -6.73 16.34 -22.25
N GLU A 191 -6.83 15.93 -20.99
CA GLU A 191 -7.37 14.64 -20.55
C GLU A 191 -8.83 14.47 -20.97
N SER A 192 -9.63 15.53 -20.84
CA SER A 192 -11.01 15.55 -21.35
C SER A 192 -11.11 15.58 -22.89
N ALA A 193 -9.98 15.52 -23.60
CA ALA A 193 -9.88 15.61 -25.05
C ALA A 193 -10.63 16.83 -25.60
N ARG A 194 -10.39 17.98 -24.98
CA ARG A 194 -10.96 19.29 -25.34
C ARG A 194 -9.90 20.33 -25.64
N LEU A 195 -8.63 20.04 -25.44
CA LEU A 195 -7.53 20.96 -25.70
C LEU A 195 -7.07 20.84 -27.16
N TYR A 196 -7.00 21.97 -27.86
CA TYR A 196 -6.49 22.00 -29.23
C TYR A 196 -5.75 23.31 -29.56
N TRP A 197 -4.92 23.23 -30.60
CA TRP A 197 -4.19 24.34 -31.20
C TRP A 197 -4.71 24.63 -32.60
N ARG A 198 -5.06 25.90 -32.82
CA ARG A 198 -5.46 26.43 -34.12
C ARG A 198 -4.96 27.87 -34.24
N ASP A 199 -4.43 28.24 -35.40
CA ASP A 199 -3.90 29.58 -35.69
C ASP A 199 -2.89 30.08 -34.65
N GLY A 200 -2.04 29.18 -34.14
CA GLY A 200 -1.02 29.49 -33.12
C GLY A 200 -1.56 29.77 -31.72
N ARG A 201 -2.83 29.47 -31.43
CA ARG A 201 -3.49 29.74 -30.13
C ARG A 201 -4.05 28.46 -29.51
N ALA A 202 -3.85 28.32 -28.19
CA ALA A 202 -4.41 27.22 -27.39
C ALA A 202 -5.86 27.50 -27.00
N ARG A 203 -6.75 26.54 -27.26
CA ARG A 203 -8.18 26.65 -26.99
C ARG A 203 -8.72 25.40 -26.30
N GLN A 204 -9.74 25.63 -25.47
CA GLN A 204 -10.57 24.59 -24.88
C GLN A 204 -11.91 24.55 -25.61
N ALA A 205 -12.19 23.43 -26.25
CA ALA A 205 -13.48 23.13 -26.83
C ALA A 205 -14.60 23.12 -25.77
N ALA A 206 -15.82 23.50 -26.16
CA ALA A 206 -16.98 23.42 -25.26
C ALA A 206 -17.40 21.97 -25.00
N ARG A 207 -17.28 21.10 -26.02
CA ARG A 207 -17.62 19.68 -25.97
C ARG A 207 -16.45 18.83 -26.48
N HIS A 208 -16.41 17.58 -26.04
CA HIS A 208 -15.47 16.60 -26.57
C HIS A 208 -15.64 16.46 -28.09
N GLY A 209 -14.54 16.39 -28.83
CA GLY A 209 -14.54 16.21 -30.28
C GLY A 209 -14.92 17.43 -31.13
N VAL A 210 -15.21 18.59 -30.53
CA VAL A 210 -15.61 19.81 -31.27
C VAL A 210 -14.47 20.82 -31.35
N TRP A 211 -13.89 21.02 -32.53
CA TRP A 211 -12.67 21.81 -32.72
C TRP A 211 -12.89 23.23 -33.28
N ASN A 212 -14.13 23.70 -33.21
CA ASN A 212 -14.55 25.02 -33.67
C ASN A 212 -15.01 25.87 -32.49
N GLY A 213 -14.20 26.88 -32.12
CA GLY A 213 -14.53 27.83 -31.06
C GLY A 213 -14.18 27.37 -29.64
N GLY A 214 -14.72 28.05 -28.63
CA GLY A 214 -14.46 27.77 -27.22
C GLY A 214 -13.56 28.79 -26.51
N ARG A 215 -13.18 28.46 -25.28
CA ARG A 215 -12.47 29.37 -24.36
C ARG A 215 -10.97 29.40 -24.68
N TRP A 216 -10.34 30.57 -24.49
CA TRP A 216 -8.90 30.71 -24.60
C TRP A 216 -8.19 30.15 -23.35
N ILE A 217 -7.14 29.39 -23.58
CA ILE A 217 -6.24 28.87 -22.54
C ILE A 217 -4.90 29.61 -22.64
N SER A 218 -4.16 29.70 -21.52
CA SER A 218 -2.82 30.27 -21.50
C SER A 218 -1.92 29.57 -22.52
N ARG A 219 -1.51 30.32 -23.53
CA ARG A 219 -0.56 29.87 -24.56
C ARG A 219 0.76 29.46 -23.94
N GLU A 220 1.28 30.26 -23.01
CA GLU A 220 2.58 30.07 -22.37
C GLU A 220 2.63 28.75 -21.60
N ARG A 221 1.63 28.48 -20.73
CA ARG A 221 1.58 27.23 -19.97
C ARG A 221 1.41 26.01 -20.87
N THR A 222 0.57 26.13 -21.89
CA THR A 222 0.37 25.05 -22.87
C THR A 222 1.66 24.75 -23.64
N GLN A 223 2.37 25.79 -24.08
CA GLN A 223 3.63 25.64 -24.78
C GLN A 223 4.73 25.08 -23.87
N ALA A 224 4.78 25.48 -22.60
CA ALA A 224 5.71 24.93 -21.63
C ALA A 224 5.48 23.43 -21.37
N LEU A 225 4.22 23.01 -21.20
CA LEU A 225 3.84 21.60 -21.02
C LEU A 225 4.13 20.76 -22.26
N PHE A 226 3.88 21.31 -23.45
CA PHE A 226 4.23 20.65 -24.71
C PHE A 226 5.75 20.52 -24.89
N ALA A 227 6.51 21.58 -24.63
CA ALA A 227 7.97 21.56 -24.72
C ALA A 227 8.61 20.56 -23.73
N ALA A 228 8.03 20.41 -22.54
CA ALA A 228 8.46 19.42 -21.54
C ALA A 228 7.87 18.01 -21.76
N ARG A 229 7.19 17.76 -22.88
CA ARG A 229 6.64 16.45 -23.30
C ARG A 229 5.56 15.88 -22.37
N PHE A 230 4.89 16.72 -21.58
CA PHE A 230 3.68 16.32 -20.85
C PHE A 230 2.46 16.25 -21.77
N LEU A 231 2.50 16.98 -22.89
CA LEU A 231 1.48 16.93 -23.93
C LEU A 231 2.07 16.41 -25.25
N ALA A 232 1.28 15.67 -26.00
CA ALA A 232 1.52 15.31 -27.40
C ALA A 232 0.48 16.02 -28.28
N ALA A 233 0.85 16.28 -29.54
CA ALA A 233 -0.03 16.89 -30.53
C ALA A 233 -0.35 15.89 -31.63
N VAL A 234 -1.64 15.67 -31.88
CA VAL A 234 -2.15 14.88 -33.01
C VAL A 234 -2.74 15.84 -34.03
N ARG A 235 -2.22 15.80 -35.26
CA ARG A 235 -2.71 16.65 -36.35
C ARG A 235 -3.98 16.05 -36.95
N GLN A 236 -5.01 16.88 -37.08
CA GLN A 236 -6.24 16.58 -37.79
C GLN A 236 -6.16 17.06 -39.25
N GLU A 237 -7.04 16.53 -40.09
CA GLU A 237 -7.13 16.86 -41.52
C GLU A 237 -7.36 18.36 -41.76
N ASP A 238 -8.17 19.00 -40.91
CA ASP A 238 -8.49 20.44 -40.96
C ASP A 238 -7.33 21.36 -40.50
N GLY A 239 -6.11 20.84 -40.34
CA GLY A 239 -4.95 21.60 -39.86
C GLY A 239 -4.96 21.91 -38.36
N THR A 240 -5.99 21.49 -37.64
CA THR A 240 -6.08 21.60 -36.18
C THR A 240 -5.17 20.58 -35.49
N ARG A 241 -4.50 20.97 -34.40
CA ARG A 241 -3.70 20.06 -33.59
C ARG A 241 -4.39 19.77 -32.26
N VAL A 242 -4.89 18.57 -32.06
CA VAL A 242 -5.47 18.15 -30.78
C VAL A 242 -4.34 17.82 -29.82
N LEU A 243 -4.41 18.32 -28.59
CA LEU A 243 -3.40 18.10 -27.56
C LEU A 243 -3.90 17.09 -26.55
N THR A 244 -3.16 15.99 -26.38
CA THR A 244 -3.47 14.91 -25.43
C THR A 244 -2.34 14.74 -24.42
N PRO A 245 -2.62 14.34 -23.16
CA PRO A 245 -1.58 14.00 -22.20
C PRO A 245 -0.73 12.83 -22.71
N THR A 246 0.58 12.91 -22.51
CA THR A 246 1.45 11.72 -22.64
C THR A 246 1.30 10.83 -21.41
N PRO A 247 1.81 9.59 -21.40
CA PRO A 247 1.82 8.77 -20.17
C PRO A 247 2.48 9.47 -18.99
N MET A 248 3.53 10.25 -19.24
CA MET A 248 4.17 11.10 -18.23
C MET A 248 3.27 12.27 -17.80
N GLY A 249 2.59 12.92 -18.75
CA GLY A 249 1.58 13.94 -18.48
C GLY A 249 0.45 13.44 -17.61
N GLN A 250 -0.06 12.24 -17.89
CA GLN A 250 -1.11 11.61 -17.13
C GLN A 250 -0.66 11.27 -15.71
N ALA A 251 0.51 10.63 -15.55
CA ALA A 251 1.05 10.32 -14.22
C ALA A 251 1.28 11.59 -13.39
N ALA A 252 1.86 12.63 -13.99
CA ALA A 252 2.11 13.90 -13.30
C ALA A 252 0.81 14.64 -12.93
N LEU A 253 -0.22 14.59 -13.78
CA LEU A 253 -1.56 15.12 -13.47
C LEU A 253 -2.19 14.42 -12.26
N GLU A 254 -2.14 13.09 -12.24
CA GLU A 254 -2.69 12.29 -11.16
C GLU A 254 -1.95 12.53 -9.83
N LEU A 255 -0.62 12.60 -9.84
CA LEU A 255 0.15 12.97 -8.65
C LEU A 255 -0.19 14.39 -8.17
N ALA A 256 -0.34 15.35 -9.08
CA ALA A 256 -0.73 16.71 -8.73
C ALA A 256 -2.15 16.79 -8.11
N ARG A 257 -3.07 15.92 -8.52
CA ARG A 257 -4.41 15.79 -7.91
C ARG A 257 -4.35 15.22 -6.49
N LEU A 258 -3.45 14.27 -6.24
CA LEU A 258 -3.26 13.66 -4.92
C LEU A 258 -2.61 14.63 -3.92
N HIS A 259 -1.76 15.53 -4.38
CA HIS A 259 -1.07 16.49 -3.52
C HIS A 259 -1.11 17.93 -4.09
N PRO A 260 -2.29 18.59 -4.06
CA PRO A 260 -2.44 19.94 -4.60
C PRO A 260 -1.62 20.98 -3.81
N ALA A 261 -1.35 20.73 -2.52
CA ALA A 261 -0.53 21.59 -1.68
C ALA A 261 0.94 21.69 -2.14
N GLY A 262 1.41 20.74 -2.95
CA GLY A 262 2.75 20.80 -3.55
C GLY A 262 2.85 21.70 -4.77
N LEU A 263 1.73 22.24 -5.28
CA LEU A 263 1.73 23.17 -6.40
C LEU A 263 2.15 24.57 -5.94
N HIS A 264 2.87 25.29 -6.79
CA HIS A 264 3.29 26.66 -6.48
C HIS A 264 2.10 27.62 -6.61
N ASP A 265 1.99 28.55 -5.67
CA ASP A 265 0.90 29.54 -5.60
C ASP A 265 0.87 30.49 -6.81
N SER A 266 2.04 30.78 -7.38
CA SER A 266 2.18 31.70 -8.52
C SER A 266 3.23 31.23 -9.52
N ASP A 267 3.10 31.70 -10.77
CA ASP A 267 4.08 31.39 -11.81
C ASP A 267 5.47 31.98 -11.46
N GLN A 268 5.51 33.08 -10.68
CA GLN A 268 6.74 33.67 -10.16
C GLN A 268 7.43 32.74 -9.15
N ALA A 269 6.70 32.25 -8.15
CA ALA A 269 7.23 31.30 -7.16
C ALA A 269 7.74 30.02 -7.83
N ALA A 270 6.97 29.50 -8.79
CA ALA A 270 7.38 28.35 -9.59
C ALA A 270 8.69 28.60 -10.38
N TYR A 271 8.81 29.78 -10.97
CA TYR A 271 10.02 30.19 -11.68
C TYR A 271 11.22 30.33 -10.73
N GLU A 272 11.05 30.96 -9.58
CA GLU A 272 12.11 31.14 -8.59
C GLU A 272 12.62 29.81 -8.03
N ALA A 273 11.71 28.87 -7.74
CA ALA A 273 12.06 27.51 -7.33
C ALA A 273 12.91 26.80 -8.39
N ARG A 274 12.52 26.89 -9.67
CA ARG A 274 13.31 26.34 -10.78
C ARG A 274 14.66 27.05 -10.94
N PHE A 275 14.67 28.39 -10.83
CA PHE A 275 15.89 29.19 -10.92
C PHE A 275 16.90 28.82 -9.83
N ALA A 276 16.44 28.64 -8.59
CA ALA A 276 17.28 28.21 -7.47
C ALA A 276 17.95 26.85 -7.74
N ARG A 277 17.23 25.90 -8.35
CA ARG A 277 17.76 24.57 -8.72
C ARG A 277 18.84 24.64 -9.80
N VAL A 278 18.66 25.49 -10.82
CA VAL A 278 19.59 25.57 -11.97
C VAL A 278 20.74 26.56 -11.77
N ARG A 279 20.65 27.48 -10.81
CA ARG A 279 21.65 28.54 -10.56
C ARG A 279 23.07 27.99 -10.37
N ARG A 280 23.23 26.84 -9.70
CA ARG A 280 24.53 26.20 -9.47
C ARG A 280 25.01 25.34 -10.65
N ARG A 281 24.13 25.01 -11.60
CA ARG A 281 24.43 24.12 -12.74
C ARG A 281 24.98 24.86 -13.96
N HIS A 282 24.61 26.13 -14.14
CA HIS A 282 25.05 26.94 -15.29
C HIS A 282 25.94 28.11 -14.88
N LYS A 283 27.00 28.37 -15.64
CA LYS A 283 27.96 29.45 -15.36
C LYS A 283 27.43 30.83 -15.75
N ARG A 284 26.73 30.97 -16.89
CA ARG A 284 26.21 32.26 -17.37
C ARG A 284 24.79 32.51 -16.86
N ARG A 285 24.48 33.77 -16.54
CA ARG A 285 23.17 34.19 -16.03
C ARG A 285 22.04 33.96 -17.05
N ASP A 286 22.31 34.16 -18.34
CA ASP A 286 21.30 33.96 -19.39
C ASP A 286 20.95 32.49 -19.56
N ASP A 287 21.93 31.59 -19.47
CA ASP A 287 21.71 30.13 -19.47
C ASP A 287 20.88 29.70 -18.25
N GLN A 288 21.13 30.28 -17.07
CA GLN A 288 20.33 30.01 -15.86
C GLN A 288 18.87 30.44 -16.05
N LYS A 289 18.63 31.64 -16.62
CA LYS A 289 17.28 32.13 -16.91
C LYS A 289 16.58 31.26 -17.97
N ALA A 290 17.30 30.88 -19.03
CA ALA A 290 16.76 30.02 -20.08
C ALA A 290 16.38 28.64 -19.52
N ALA A 291 17.26 28.02 -18.71
CA ALA A 291 16.98 26.76 -18.05
C ALA A 291 15.79 26.85 -17.07
N ALA A 292 15.67 27.94 -16.32
CA ALA A 292 14.55 28.15 -15.39
C ALA A 292 13.18 28.36 -16.06
N ARG A 293 13.16 28.77 -17.34
CA ARG A 293 11.92 28.87 -18.14
C ARG A 293 11.40 27.52 -18.60
N VAL A 294 12.26 26.51 -18.68
CA VAL A 294 11.88 25.15 -19.09
C VAL A 294 11.28 24.41 -17.90
N LEU A 295 10.16 23.72 -18.12
CA LEU A 295 9.59 22.84 -17.09
C LEU A 295 10.43 21.56 -16.99
N PRO A 296 10.80 21.12 -15.78
CA PRO A 296 11.44 19.84 -15.58
C PRO A 296 10.47 18.70 -15.96
N PRO A 297 10.98 17.58 -16.51
CA PRO A 297 10.18 16.37 -16.68
C PRO A 297 9.82 15.77 -15.30
N LEU A 298 8.83 14.88 -15.26
CA LEU A 298 8.58 14.07 -14.07
C LEU A 298 9.82 13.21 -13.77
N ASP A 299 10.13 13.05 -12.49
CA ASP A 299 11.24 12.20 -12.06
C ASP A 299 11.09 10.77 -12.61
N SER A 300 12.21 10.19 -13.04
CA SER A 300 12.20 8.87 -13.70
C SER A 300 11.79 7.74 -12.77
N ILE A 301 12.07 7.86 -11.46
CA ILE A 301 11.66 6.87 -10.45
C ILE A 301 10.16 7.01 -10.22
N ALA A 302 9.66 8.24 -10.04
CA ALA A 302 8.23 8.51 -9.91
C ALA A 302 7.44 7.96 -11.12
N LEU A 303 7.92 8.20 -12.33
CA LEU A 303 7.29 7.70 -13.56
C LEU A 303 7.26 6.16 -13.64
N LYS A 304 8.33 5.48 -13.19
CA LYS A 304 8.41 4.02 -13.20
C LYS A 304 7.53 3.37 -12.13
N LEU A 305 7.45 3.98 -10.95
CA LEU A 305 6.73 3.44 -9.80
C LEU A 305 5.24 3.75 -9.82
N TYR A 306 4.85 4.86 -10.44
CA TYR A 306 3.45 5.25 -10.52
C TYR A 306 2.62 4.21 -11.26
N ARG A 307 1.56 3.74 -10.60
CA ARG A 307 0.52 2.88 -11.18
C ARG A 307 -0.83 3.37 -10.69
N LYS A 308 -1.79 3.57 -11.60
CA LYS A 308 -3.16 3.96 -11.22
C LYS A 308 -3.78 2.85 -10.34
N PRO A 309 -4.22 3.16 -9.11
CA PRO A 309 -4.97 2.20 -8.30
C PRO A 309 -6.36 2.03 -8.93
N LEU A 310 -6.82 0.77 -9.03
CA LEU A 310 -8.10 0.45 -9.64
C LEU A 310 -9.13 0.09 -8.57
N LEU A 311 -10.35 0.55 -8.78
CA LEU A 311 -11.51 0.09 -8.01
C LEU A 311 -11.88 -1.33 -8.44
N LEU A 312 -12.54 -2.08 -7.55
CA LEU A 312 -13.03 -3.43 -7.83
C LEU A 312 -13.97 -3.46 -9.05
N THR A 313 -14.80 -2.42 -9.22
CA THR A 313 -15.68 -2.28 -10.40
C THR A 313 -14.90 -2.04 -11.70
N GLU A 314 -13.84 -1.23 -11.64
CA GLU A 314 -12.95 -1.01 -12.79
C GLU A 314 -12.17 -2.29 -13.14
N GLN A 315 -11.75 -3.07 -12.14
CA GLN A 315 -11.12 -4.36 -12.34
C GLN A 315 -12.07 -5.37 -12.99
N GLN A 316 -13.32 -5.47 -12.50
CA GLN A 316 -14.35 -6.33 -13.09
C GLN A 316 -14.63 -5.95 -14.54
N ALA A 317 -14.87 -4.67 -14.82
CA ALA A 317 -15.10 -4.19 -16.18
C ALA A 317 -13.89 -4.42 -17.11
N ARG A 318 -12.67 -4.46 -16.56
CA ARG A 318 -11.47 -4.82 -17.33
C ARG A 318 -11.39 -6.32 -17.57
N ALA A 319 -11.64 -7.13 -16.55
CA ALA A 319 -11.65 -8.58 -16.67
C ALA A 319 -12.73 -9.07 -17.66
N GLU A 320 -13.89 -8.41 -17.69
CA GLU A 320 -14.95 -8.66 -18.66
C GLU A 320 -14.50 -8.35 -20.10
N ARG A 321 -13.90 -7.17 -20.34
CA ARG A 321 -13.34 -6.82 -21.65
C ARG A 321 -12.26 -7.81 -22.08
N ASP A 322 -11.30 -8.09 -21.20
CA ASP A 322 -10.21 -9.03 -21.46
C ASP A 322 -10.72 -10.46 -21.70
N ALA A 323 -11.90 -10.83 -21.17
CA ALA A 323 -12.55 -12.11 -21.43
C ALA A 323 -13.25 -12.13 -22.81
N VAL A 324 -13.89 -11.02 -23.20
CA VAL A 324 -14.49 -10.86 -24.54
C VAL A 324 -13.41 -10.87 -25.62
N ASP A 325 -12.35 -10.08 -25.45
CA ASP A 325 -11.25 -9.98 -26.43
C ASP A 325 -10.54 -11.34 -26.60
N ARG A 326 -10.30 -12.08 -25.50
CA ARG A 326 -9.75 -13.45 -25.57
C ARG A 326 -10.68 -14.44 -26.26
N TRP A 327 -11.99 -14.31 -26.05
CA TRP A 327 -12.96 -15.17 -26.73
C TRP A 327 -13.03 -14.90 -28.24
N GLU A 328 -12.87 -13.64 -28.65
CA GLU A 328 -12.77 -13.25 -30.06
C GLU A 328 -11.46 -13.76 -30.70
N ASP A 329 -10.33 -13.66 -29.99
CA ASP A 329 -9.01 -14.11 -30.46
C ASP A 329 -8.87 -15.65 -30.53
N GLU A 330 -9.56 -16.40 -29.66
CA GLU A 330 -9.58 -17.86 -29.65
C GLU A 330 -10.53 -18.47 -30.70
N GLY A 331 -11.13 -17.64 -31.57
CA GLY A 331 -11.98 -18.11 -32.68
C GLY A 331 -13.40 -18.47 -32.26
N GLY A 332 -13.94 -17.86 -31.19
CA GLY A 332 -15.28 -18.09 -30.66
C GLY A 332 -16.46 -17.74 -31.58
N TYR A 333 -16.24 -17.49 -32.88
CA TYR A 333 -17.33 -17.32 -33.83
C TYR A 333 -18.04 -18.66 -34.11
N CYS A 334 -19.22 -18.87 -33.52
CA CYS A 334 -20.12 -19.96 -33.91
C CYS A 334 -20.81 -19.60 -35.24
N PRO A 335 -20.51 -20.29 -36.38
CA PRO A 335 -21.07 -19.94 -37.69
C PRO A 335 -22.59 -20.16 -37.82
N ALA A 336 -23.23 -20.72 -36.80
CA ALA A 336 -24.64 -21.11 -36.84
C ALA A 336 -25.62 -19.97 -36.54
N VAL A 337 -25.17 -18.81 -36.06
CA VAL A 337 -26.05 -17.64 -35.86
C VAL A 337 -25.80 -16.64 -36.97
N LYS A 338 -26.54 -16.80 -38.08
CA LYS A 338 -26.66 -15.76 -39.10
C LYS A 338 -27.19 -14.50 -38.42
N ALA A 339 -26.38 -13.44 -38.39
CA ALA A 339 -26.90 -12.10 -38.13
C ALA A 339 -28.07 -11.86 -39.09
N PRO A 340 -29.22 -11.30 -38.62
CA PRO A 340 -30.33 -11.01 -39.50
C PRO A 340 -29.83 -10.05 -40.58
N HIS A 341 -29.83 -10.51 -41.83
CA HIS A 341 -29.51 -9.67 -42.97
C HIS A 341 -30.49 -8.49 -42.98
N PRO A 342 -30.02 -7.24 -43.11
CA PRO A 342 -30.92 -6.14 -43.43
C PRO A 342 -31.62 -6.48 -44.74
N ALA A 343 -32.95 -6.29 -44.74
CA ALA A 343 -33.81 -6.56 -45.88
C ALA A 343 -33.21 -5.95 -47.15
N THR A 344 -32.96 -6.80 -48.13
CA THR A 344 -32.51 -6.42 -49.46
C THR A 344 -33.60 -5.55 -50.09
N THR A 345 -33.34 -4.25 -50.19
CA THR A 345 -34.09 -3.34 -51.05
C THR A 345 -33.91 -3.79 -52.51
N PRO A 346 -34.96 -3.85 -53.34
CA PRO A 346 -34.82 -4.30 -54.72
C PRO A 346 -33.88 -3.37 -55.51
N ALA A 347 -32.97 -3.99 -56.25
CA ALA A 347 -31.98 -3.33 -57.09
C ALA A 347 -32.65 -2.55 -58.24
N GLU A 348 -32.26 -1.28 -58.38
CA GLU A 348 -32.49 -0.46 -59.56
C GLU A 348 -31.44 -0.85 -60.63
N PRO A 349 -31.82 -1.01 -61.92
CA PRO A 349 -30.91 -1.51 -62.95
C PRO A 349 -29.84 -0.48 -63.32
N PRO A 350 -28.58 -0.90 -63.58
CA PRO A 350 -27.50 0.02 -63.94
C PRO A 350 -27.62 0.47 -65.41
N PRO A 351 -27.34 1.75 -65.73
CA PRO A 351 -27.12 2.15 -67.12
C PRO A 351 -25.76 1.66 -67.65
N ALA A 352 -25.73 1.40 -68.95
CA ALA A 352 -24.67 0.76 -69.73
C ALA A 352 -23.30 1.48 -69.67
N PRO A 353 -22.19 0.75 -69.91
CA PRO A 353 -20.84 1.32 -69.84
C PRO A 353 -20.47 2.05 -71.14
N THR A 354 -20.18 3.35 -71.05
CA THR A 354 -19.39 4.05 -72.07
C THR A 354 -17.92 3.99 -71.70
N SER A 355 -17.17 3.21 -72.48
CA SER A 355 -15.72 3.24 -72.54
C SER A 355 -15.23 4.58 -73.10
N SER A 356 -14.30 5.25 -72.43
CA SER A 356 -13.33 6.09 -73.12
C SER A 356 -11.97 5.95 -72.46
N TRP A 357 -11.06 5.38 -73.24
CA TRP A 357 -9.66 5.16 -72.96
C TRP A 357 -8.87 6.32 -73.56
N SER A 358 -8.16 7.06 -72.71
CA SER A 358 -7.11 8.03 -73.08
C SER A 358 -6.54 8.52 -71.75
N GLY A 359 -5.27 8.43 -71.40
CA GLY A 359 -4.05 8.26 -72.17
C GLY A 359 -3.00 9.15 -71.49
N ALA A 360 -1.80 8.59 -71.29
CA ALA A 360 -0.54 9.27 -70.96
C ALA A 360 -0.29 9.83 -69.53
N LYS A 361 0.60 9.11 -68.83
CA LYS A 361 1.87 9.59 -68.24
C LYS A 361 1.93 11.03 -67.72
N SER A 362 2.23 11.19 -66.42
CA SER A 362 3.60 11.49 -66.00
C SER A 362 3.76 11.49 -64.48
N ALA A 363 5.00 11.21 -64.09
CA ALA A 363 5.54 11.23 -62.75
C ALA A 363 5.36 12.59 -62.06
N VAL A 364 5.45 12.58 -60.72
CA VAL A 364 6.43 13.36 -59.92
C VAL A 364 6.11 13.11 -58.44
N GLN A 365 6.99 12.38 -57.76
CA GLN A 365 7.26 12.61 -56.33
C GLN A 365 7.95 13.98 -56.20
N PRO A 366 7.77 14.67 -55.08
CA PRO A 366 8.94 14.75 -54.21
C PRO A 366 8.63 14.63 -52.71
N ALA A 367 9.68 14.21 -52.03
CA ALA A 367 9.85 14.13 -50.60
C ALA A 367 10.04 15.51 -49.93
N LEU A 368 10.02 15.48 -48.59
CA LEU A 368 10.53 16.46 -47.62
C LEU A 368 9.65 17.73 -47.51
N TRP A 369 9.26 18.22 -46.33
CA TRP A 369 9.98 18.43 -45.07
C TRP A 369 9.08 18.19 -43.84
#